data_AF-I4C1S4-F1
#
_entry.id   AF-I4C1S4-F1
#
_cell.length_a   1.000
_cell.length_b   1.000
_cell.length_c   1.000
_cell.angle_alpha   90.00
_cell.angle_beta   90.00
_cell.angle_gamma   90.00
#
_symmetry.space_group_name_H-M   'P 1'
#
loop_
_entity.id
_entity.type
_entity.pdbx_description
1 polymer ?
#
loop_
_entity_poly.entity_id
_entity_poly.type
_entity_poly.pdbx_seq_one_letter_code
_entity_poly.pdbx_strand_id
1 'polypeptide(L)'
;MNRALILVIAFAVLTGFCYIFQKSPEIITEGLYPVVRATESSFEFDSDSINITLHEKAATDRIAVFGYDTQNRQVVMIKPVRNCTKIVIRPGDFADYRVSLEQDEVKGSEILREVPGISKSVDFFKLLVEAKAASRRYGVQDCLYPFCTRCMDVCPVIKHGVIKMKIDKQGAFYPAIHLTGCPRSGKCFAVCRVGAILSVSKAAGEKISTRPAE
;
A
#
# COMPACT_ATOMS: atom_id res chain seq x y z
N MET A 1 -45.69 14.89 -41.06
CA MET A 1 -44.58 14.79 -40.09
C MET A 1 -43.40 15.61 -40.62
N ASN A 2 -42.92 16.60 -39.87
CA ASN A 2 -42.04 17.65 -40.38
C ASN A 2 -40.63 17.10 -40.63
N ARG A 3 -40.05 17.30 -41.83
CA ARG A 3 -38.72 16.75 -42.19
C ARG A 3 -37.61 17.17 -41.22
N ALA A 4 -37.74 18.37 -40.64
CA ALA A 4 -36.85 18.86 -39.60
C ALA A 4 -36.90 18.03 -38.30
N LEU A 5 -38.10 17.56 -37.91
CA LEU A 5 -38.28 16.75 -36.70
C LEU A 5 -37.62 15.37 -36.84
N ILE A 6 -37.70 14.78 -38.04
CA ILE A 6 -37.10 13.48 -38.34
C ILE A 6 -35.57 13.56 -38.24
N LEU A 7 -34.96 14.64 -38.73
CA LEU A 7 -33.51 14.86 -38.66
C LEU A 7 -33.01 15.05 -37.22
N VAL A 8 -33.75 15.78 -36.38
CA VAL A 8 -33.37 15.99 -34.97
C VAL A 8 -33.42 14.68 -34.18
N ILE A 9 -34.46 13.86 -34.40
CA ILE A 9 -34.56 12.55 -33.75
C ILE A 9 -33.43 11.63 -34.21
N ALA A 10 -33.14 11.59 -35.51
CA ALA A 10 -32.04 10.78 -36.04
C ALA A 10 -30.68 11.19 -35.45
N PHE A 11 -30.43 12.50 -35.32
CA PHE A 11 -29.19 13.02 -34.73
C PHE A 11 -29.09 12.68 -33.24
N ALA A 12 -30.18 12.85 -32.47
CA ALA A 12 -30.22 12.52 -31.06
C ALA A 12 -29.95 11.01 -30.81
N VAL A 13 -30.55 10.14 -31.63
CA VAL A 13 -30.33 8.69 -31.57
C VAL A 13 -28.88 8.36 -31.91
N LEU A 14 -28.31 8.94 -32.97
CA LEU A 14 -26.90 8.74 -33.34
C LEU A 14 -25.95 9.21 -32.24
N THR A 15 -26.17 10.40 -31.66
CA THR A 15 -25.33 10.90 -30.56
C THR A 15 -25.48 10.07 -29.28
N GLY A 16 -26.69 9.60 -28.96
CA GLY A 16 -26.94 8.70 -27.83
C GLY A 16 -26.27 7.34 -28.03
N PHE A 17 -26.33 6.80 -29.25
CA PHE A 17 -25.66 5.55 -29.61
C PHE A 17 -24.14 5.71 -29.53
N CYS A 18 -23.57 6.80 -30.08
CA CYS A 18 -22.14 7.11 -29.93
C CYS A 18 -21.71 7.27 -28.46
N TYR A 19 -22.53 7.90 -27.62
CA TYR A 19 -22.25 8.05 -26.19
C TYR A 19 -22.28 6.71 -25.44
N ILE A 20 -23.22 5.83 -25.77
CA ILE A 20 -23.30 4.48 -25.21
C ILE A 20 -22.09 3.62 -25.64
N PHE A 21 -21.65 3.72 -26.89
CA PHE A 21 -20.47 2.99 -27.39
C PHE A 21 -19.13 3.60 -26.92
N GLN A 22 -19.08 4.90 -26.59
CA GLN A 22 -17.91 5.52 -25.94
C GLN A 22 -17.73 5.08 -24.50
N LYS A 23 -18.80 4.67 -23.80
CA LYS A 23 -18.67 3.77 -22.65
C LYS A 23 -18.33 2.38 -23.13
N SER A 24 -17.13 2.24 -23.72
CA SER A 24 -16.52 0.93 -23.89
C SER A 24 -16.57 0.25 -22.51
N PRO A 25 -17.12 -0.97 -22.40
CA PRO A 25 -16.86 -1.76 -21.20
C PRO A 25 -15.35 -1.78 -21.04
N GLU A 26 -14.84 -1.56 -19.83
CA GLU A 26 -13.43 -1.84 -19.55
C GLU A 26 -13.18 -3.28 -19.99
N ILE A 27 -12.60 -3.43 -21.18
CA ILE A 27 -12.13 -4.72 -21.66
C ILE A 27 -10.96 -5.02 -20.73
N ILE A 28 -11.25 -5.74 -19.65
CA ILE A 28 -10.26 -6.37 -18.81
C ILE A 28 -9.62 -7.43 -19.71
N THR A 29 -8.63 -7.02 -20.50
CA THR A 29 -7.75 -7.96 -21.19
C THR A 29 -7.01 -8.74 -20.12
N GLU A 30 -7.20 -10.06 -20.09
CA GLU A 30 -6.35 -10.99 -19.36
C GLU A 30 -4.89 -10.71 -19.73
N GLY A 31 -4.18 -10.14 -18.76
CA GLY A 31 -2.92 -9.42 -18.89
C GLY A 31 -2.70 -8.65 -17.59
N LEU A 32 -3.00 -9.37 -16.51
CA LEU A 32 -3.25 -8.88 -15.16
C LEU A 32 -2.07 -8.00 -14.69
N TYR A 33 -2.45 -6.95 -14.01
CA TYR A 33 -1.63 -5.81 -13.64
C TYR A 33 -1.19 -5.95 -12.18
N PRO A 34 -0.18 -5.23 -11.65
CA PRO A 34 0.34 -5.52 -10.32
C PRO A 34 -0.73 -5.65 -9.23
N VAL A 35 -0.65 -6.75 -8.50
CA VAL A 35 -1.50 -7.01 -7.33
C VAL A 35 -0.85 -6.35 -6.13
N VAL A 36 -1.64 -5.54 -5.44
CA VAL A 36 -1.27 -4.89 -4.20
C VAL A 36 -1.91 -5.68 -3.08
N ARG A 37 -1.08 -6.32 -2.24
CA ARG A 37 -1.58 -7.11 -1.12
C ARG A 37 -1.84 -6.21 0.08
N ALA A 38 -3.02 -6.37 0.68
CA ALA A 38 -3.28 -5.91 2.03
C ALA A 38 -2.91 -7.06 2.97
N THR A 39 -2.07 -6.80 3.96
CA THR A 39 -1.69 -7.80 4.95
C THR A 39 -2.73 -7.81 6.06
N GLU A 40 -3.48 -8.90 6.17
CA GLU A 40 -4.37 -9.08 7.30
C GLU A 40 -3.62 -9.63 8.52
N SER A 41 -4.01 -9.17 9.70
CA SER A 41 -3.39 -9.60 10.95
C SER A 41 -4.35 -9.48 12.13
N SER A 42 -4.07 -10.26 13.17
CA SER A 42 -4.69 -10.19 14.48
C SER A 42 -3.70 -9.69 15.52
N PHE A 43 -4.21 -8.94 16.51
CA PHE A 43 -3.41 -8.35 17.58
C PHE A 43 -3.92 -8.83 18.93
N GLU A 44 -3.04 -9.38 19.74
CA GLU A 44 -3.25 -9.73 21.14
C GLU A 44 -2.40 -8.79 22.00
N PHE A 45 -3.06 -8.09 22.93
CA PHE A 45 -2.43 -7.07 23.78
C PHE A 45 -2.31 -7.59 25.20
N ASP A 46 -1.08 -7.90 25.59
CA ASP A 46 -0.71 -8.35 26.94
C ASP A 46 -0.08 -7.21 27.73
N SER A 47 0.19 -7.45 29.02
CA SER A 47 0.81 -6.44 29.89
C SER A 47 2.26 -6.12 29.52
N ASP A 48 2.97 -7.07 28.93
CA ASP A 48 4.40 -7.00 28.63
C ASP A 48 4.73 -7.17 27.13
N SER A 49 3.72 -7.42 26.30
CA SER A 49 3.92 -7.65 24.87
C SER A 49 2.65 -7.43 24.05
N ILE A 50 2.84 -7.14 22.77
CA ILE A 50 1.79 -7.15 21.76
C ILE A 50 2.19 -8.23 20.76
N ASN A 51 1.40 -9.29 20.72
CA ASN A 51 1.59 -10.42 19.84
C ASN A 51 0.74 -10.21 18.59
N ILE A 52 1.39 -10.13 17.42
CA ILE A 52 0.74 -9.90 16.14
C ILE A 52 0.90 -11.16 15.30
N THR A 53 -0.21 -11.70 14.80
CA THR A 53 -0.22 -12.85 13.91
C THR A 53 -0.74 -12.46 12.53
N LEU A 54 0.08 -12.64 11.50
CA LEU A 54 -0.31 -12.45 10.11
C LEU A 54 -1.17 -13.64 9.66
N HIS A 55 -2.26 -13.36 8.95
CA HIS A 55 -3.13 -14.40 8.40
C HIS A 55 -2.48 -15.12 7.20
N GLU A 56 -1.58 -14.43 6.50
CA GLU A 56 -0.79 -14.97 5.41
C GLU A 56 0.70 -14.95 5.75
N LYS A 57 1.49 -15.80 5.07
CA LYS A 57 2.95 -15.77 5.18
C LYS A 57 3.47 -14.44 4.64
N ALA A 58 4.30 -13.76 5.43
CA ALA A 58 5.00 -12.56 5.01
C ALA A 58 5.87 -12.85 3.78
N ALA A 59 5.88 -11.91 2.84
CA ALA A 59 6.75 -11.99 1.66
C ALA A 59 8.24 -11.84 2.02
N THR A 60 8.54 -11.22 3.16
CA THR A 60 9.91 -11.02 3.64
C THR A 60 10.03 -11.32 5.13
N ASP A 61 11.27 -11.36 5.61
CA ASP A 61 11.62 -11.54 7.02
C ASP A 61 11.30 -10.32 7.88
N ARG A 62 10.81 -9.22 7.28
CA ARG A 62 10.46 -7.98 7.97
C ARG A 62 9.13 -7.42 7.50
N ILE A 63 8.47 -6.66 8.35
CA ILE A 63 7.22 -5.97 8.02
C ILE A 63 7.15 -4.64 8.76
N ALA A 64 6.43 -3.67 8.20
CA ALA A 64 6.10 -2.45 8.91
C ALA A 64 4.87 -2.69 9.78
N VAL A 65 4.99 -2.41 11.07
CA VAL A 65 3.87 -2.25 11.99
C VAL A 65 3.65 -0.75 12.18
N PHE A 66 2.41 -0.30 12.12
CA PHE A 66 2.07 1.11 12.23
C PHE A 66 1.01 1.37 13.31
N GLY A 67 1.04 2.58 13.86
CA GLY A 67 0.02 3.13 14.73
C GLY A 67 -0.14 4.62 14.50
N TYR A 68 -1.35 5.15 14.68
CA TYR A 68 -1.63 6.57 14.53
C TYR A 68 -1.58 7.27 15.89
N ASP A 69 -0.83 8.37 15.95
CA ASP A 69 -0.74 9.20 17.14
C ASP A 69 -1.90 10.21 17.27
N THR A 70 -1.87 11.03 18.30
CA THR A 70 -2.88 12.07 18.57
C THR A 70 -2.92 13.18 17.52
N GLN A 71 -1.90 13.32 16.69
CA GLN A 71 -1.80 14.31 15.62
C GLN A 71 -2.17 13.71 14.26
N ASN A 72 -2.77 12.52 14.23
CA ASN A 72 -3.11 11.76 13.02
C ASN A 72 -1.88 11.51 12.12
N ARG A 73 -0.69 11.37 12.71
CA ARG A 73 0.51 10.95 12.00
C ARG A 73 0.64 9.44 12.09
N GLN A 74 1.03 8.81 10.99
CA GLN A 74 1.35 7.38 11.00
C GLN A 74 2.78 7.22 11.54
N VAL A 75 2.92 6.56 12.67
CA VAL A 75 4.21 6.20 13.26
C VAL A 75 4.45 4.72 12.96
N VAL A 76 5.67 4.38 12.54
CA VAL A 76 5.99 3.06 11.99
C VAL A 76 7.24 2.48 12.63
N MET A 77 7.19 1.17 12.88
CA MET A 77 8.32 0.35 13.30
C MET A 77 8.49 -0.83 12.33
N ILE A 78 9.72 -1.08 11.90
CA ILE A 78 10.07 -2.23 11.08
C ILE A 78 10.50 -3.37 12.00
N LYS A 79 9.71 -4.44 12.02
CA LYS A 79 9.94 -5.61 12.88
C LYS A 79 10.27 -6.86 12.07
N PRO A 80 11.13 -7.76 12.59
CA PRO A 80 11.29 -9.08 12.01
C PRO A 80 10.03 -9.94 12.20
N VAL A 81 9.73 -10.75 11.18
CA VAL A 81 8.65 -11.74 11.18
C VAL A 81 9.23 -13.11 11.53
N ARG A 82 8.84 -13.65 12.68
CA ARG A 82 9.23 -14.98 13.18
C ARG A 82 8.29 -16.04 12.61
N ASN A 83 8.83 -17.20 12.22
CA ASN A 83 8.06 -18.31 11.65
C ASN A 83 7.15 -17.88 10.47
N CYS A 84 7.57 -16.86 9.72
CA CYS A 84 6.85 -16.26 8.59
C CYS A 84 5.50 -15.60 8.90
N THR A 85 4.99 -15.64 10.14
CA THR A 85 3.67 -15.08 10.49
C THR A 85 3.59 -14.35 11.83
N LYS A 86 4.62 -14.42 12.69
CA LYS A 86 4.53 -13.85 14.05
C LYS A 86 5.42 -12.62 14.22
N ILE A 87 4.87 -11.55 14.78
CA ILE A 87 5.60 -10.35 15.18
C ILE A 87 5.34 -10.10 16.66
N VAL A 88 6.36 -9.64 17.39
CA VAL A 88 6.24 -9.32 18.81
C VAL A 88 6.78 -7.92 19.04
N ILE A 89 5.97 -7.08 19.67
CA ILE A 89 6.34 -5.75 20.15
C ILE A 89 6.37 -5.79 21.68
N ARG A 90 7.39 -5.20 22.28
CA ARG A 90 7.65 -5.19 23.73
C ARG A 90 7.88 -3.76 24.22
N PRO A 91 7.67 -3.49 25.52
CA PRO A 91 8.13 -2.26 26.14
C PRO A 91 9.61 -1.98 25.81
N GLY A 92 9.92 -0.72 25.48
CA GLY A 92 11.26 -0.32 25.02
C GLY A 92 11.53 -0.54 23.54
N ASP A 93 10.58 -1.07 22.76
CA ASP A 93 10.63 -0.99 21.31
C ASP A 93 10.28 0.43 20.85
N PHE A 94 11.17 1.05 20.06
CA PHE A 94 10.99 2.40 19.57
C PHE A 94 10.66 2.44 18.07
N ALA A 95 9.89 3.46 17.67
CA ALA A 95 9.54 3.69 16.28
C ALA A 95 10.78 4.01 15.40
N ASP A 96 10.77 3.56 14.15
CA ASP A 96 11.83 3.88 13.19
C ASP A 96 11.58 5.23 12.50
N TYR A 97 10.33 5.54 12.17
CA TYR A 97 9.96 6.78 11.48
C TYR A 97 8.50 7.18 11.73
N ARG A 98 8.15 8.42 11.39
CA ARG A 98 6.78 8.92 11.33
C ARG A 98 6.48 9.63 10.02
N VAL A 99 5.21 9.62 9.63
CA VAL A 99 4.68 10.22 8.41
C VAL A 99 3.57 11.17 8.78
N SER A 100 3.71 12.44 8.37
CA SER A 100 2.70 13.47 8.58
C SER A 100 1.73 13.50 7.42
N LEU A 101 0.44 13.60 7.75
CA LEU A 101 -0.66 13.54 6.81
C LEU A 101 -1.49 14.82 6.86
N GLU A 102 -1.97 15.26 5.70
CA GLU A 102 -3.02 16.26 5.59
C GLU A 102 -3.99 15.78 4.51
N GLN A 103 -5.27 15.64 4.86
CA GLN A 103 -6.31 15.09 3.97
C GLN A 103 -5.93 13.73 3.34
N ASP A 104 -5.32 12.84 4.15
CA ASP A 104 -4.78 11.53 3.75
C ASP A 104 -3.67 11.57 2.68
N GLU A 105 -3.10 12.75 2.42
CA GLU A 105 -1.90 12.93 1.61
C GLU A 105 -0.64 13.09 2.47
N VAL A 106 0.46 12.49 2.04
CA VAL A 106 1.74 12.61 2.73
C VAL A 106 2.33 14.00 2.55
N LYS A 107 2.52 14.72 3.66
CA LYS A 107 3.14 16.06 3.67
C LYS A 107 4.62 16.04 4.05
N GLY A 108 5.04 15.05 4.81
CA GLY A 108 6.43 14.90 5.22
C GLY A 108 6.65 13.63 6.01
N SER A 109 7.92 13.27 6.16
CA SER A 109 8.35 12.13 6.96
C SER A 109 9.60 12.47 7.75
N GLU A 110 9.73 11.87 8.92
CA GLU A 110 10.87 12.06 9.82
C GLU A 110 11.35 10.70 10.33
N ILE A 111 12.67 10.50 10.30
CA ILE A 111 13.32 9.34 10.91
C ILE A 111 13.41 9.61 12.42
N LEU A 112 12.94 8.64 13.21
CA LEU A 112 12.87 8.71 14.68
C LEU A 112 13.97 7.89 15.36
N ARG A 113 14.73 7.10 14.58
CA ARG A 113 15.83 6.30 15.09
C ARG A 113 16.83 7.14 15.86
N GLU A 114 17.28 6.64 17.01
CA GLU A 114 18.28 7.29 17.84
C GLU A 114 19.55 7.59 17.03
N VAL A 115 19.79 8.88 16.81
CA VAL A 115 21.10 9.40 16.40
C VAL A 115 21.82 9.76 17.69
N PRO A 116 23.11 9.43 17.87
CA PRO A 116 23.86 9.83 19.06
C PRO A 116 23.68 11.33 19.35
N GLY A 117 23.09 11.67 20.49
CA GLY A 117 22.84 13.06 20.92
C GLY A 117 21.46 13.65 20.61
N ILE A 118 20.56 12.93 19.91
CA ILE A 118 19.19 13.39 19.63
C ILE A 118 18.18 12.32 20.05
N SER A 119 17.52 12.53 21.20
CA SER A 119 16.39 11.70 21.61
C SER A 119 15.10 12.20 20.97
N LYS A 120 14.73 11.59 19.84
CA LYS A 120 13.38 11.66 19.28
C LYS A 120 12.76 10.27 19.19
N SER A 121 12.92 9.48 20.26
CA SER A 121 12.35 8.14 20.30
C SER A 121 10.87 8.21 20.71
N VAL A 122 10.03 7.49 19.98
CA VAL A 122 8.63 7.25 20.33
C VAL A 122 8.53 5.82 20.79
N ASP A 123 8.11 5.61 22.04
CA ASP A 123 7.81 4.27 22.57
C ASP A 123 6.64 3.67 21.78
N PHE A 124 6.97 2.68 20.95
CA PHE A 124 6.04 2.12 19.99
C PHE A 124 5.04 1.17 20.64
N PHE A 125 5.45 0.48 21.71
CA PHE A 125 4.55 -0.36 22.50
C PHE A 125 3.45 0.51 23.13
N LYS A 126 3.85 1.59 23.80
CA LYS A 126 2.91 2.53 24.43
C LYS A 126 1.97 3.15 23.39
N LEU A 127 2.51 3.56 22.24
CA LEU A 127 1.71 4.09 21.14
C LEU A 127 0.59 3.14 20.71
N LEU A 128 0.88 1.85 20.51
CA LEU A 128 -0.13 0.88 20.07
C LEU A 128 -1.19 0.63 21.14
N VAL A 129 -0.80 0.57 22.42
CA VAL A 129 -1.74 0.45 23.55
C VAL A 129 -2.69 1.65 23.57
N GLU A 130 -2.16 2.87 23.41
CA GLU A 130 -2.95 4.10 23.35
C GLU A 130 -3.84 4.15 22.11
N ALA A 131 -3.33 3.73 20.95
CA ALA A 131 -4.10 3.67 19.71
C ALA A 131 -5.30 2.73 19.85
N LYS A 132 -5.12 1.55 20.44
CA LYS A 132 -6.22 0.62 20.76
C LYS A 132 -7.22 1.25 21.73
N ALA A 133 -6.74 1.83 22.84
CA ALA A 133 -7.60 2.42 23.85
C ALA A 133 -8.45 3.59 23.31
N ALA A 134 -7.89 4.38 22.39
CA ALA A 134 -8.56 5.53 21.77
C ALA A 134 -9.21 5.21 20.42
N SER A 135 -9.32 3.93 20.03
CA SER A 135 -9.85 3.48 18.73
C SER A 135 -9.22 4.19 17.53
N ARG A 136 -7.93 4.52 17.61
CA ARG A 136 -7.14 5.05 16.48
C ARG A 136 -6.71 3.91 15.57
N ARG A 137 -6.37 4.26 14.33
CA ARG A 137 -5.87 3.31 13.33
C ARG A 137 -4.52 2.72 13.77
N TYR A 138 -4.37 1.41 13.61
CA TYR A 138 -3.12 0.67 13.76
C TYR A 138 -3.19 -0.61 12.95
N GLY A 139 -2.05 -1.18 12.60
CA GLY A 139 -2.02 -2.36 11.75
C GLY A 139 -0.62 -2.72 11.28
N VAL A 140 -0.57 -3.54 10.23
CA VAL A 140 0.65 -3.93 9.54
C VAL A 140 0.54 -3.55 8.06
N GLN A 141 1.67 -3.29 7.42
CA GLN A 141 1.73 -2.99 5.99
C GLN A 141 3.00 -3.58 5.37
N ASP A 142 2.88 -4.12 4.16
CA ASP A 142 4.03 -4.60 3.37
C ASP A 142 4.82 -3.43 2.77
N CYS A 143 4.14 -2.37 2.36
CA CYS A 143 4.79 -1.20 1.76
C CYS A 143 5.57 -0.42 2.82
N LEU A 144 6.85 -0.12 2.54
CA LEU A 144 7.68 0.68 3.44
C LEU A 144 7.74 2.16 3.02
N TYR A 145 6.77 2.66 2.27
CA TYR A 145 6.73 4.08 1.92
C TYR A 145 6.55 4.95 3.18
N PRO A 146 7.24 6.11 3.30
CA PRO A 146 8.16 6.74 2.35
C PRO A 146 9.63 6.30 2.46
N PHE A 147 9.97 5.38 3.36
CA PHE A 147 11.33 4.88 3.53
C PHE A 147 11.84 4.10 2.31
N CYS A 148 10.96 3.46 1.53
CA CYS A 148 11.29 2.78 0.28
C CYS A 148 10.48 3.35 -0.89
N THR A 149 11.17 3.98 -1.85
CA THR A 149 10.56 4.58 -3.05
C THR A 149 10.96 3.90 -4.37
N ARG A 150 11.70 2.79 -4.32
CA ARG A 150 12.35 2.17 -5.50
C ARG A 150 11.40 1.92 -6.67
N CYS A 151 10.15 1.53 -6.40
CA CYS A 151 9.15 1.31 -7.46
C CYS A 151 8.79 2.58 -8.22
N MET A 152 8.79 3.74 -7.55
CA MET A 152 8.57 5.05 -8.15
C MET A 152 9.82 5.52 -8.90
N ASP A 153 11.01 5.26 -8.36
CA ASP A 153 12.28 5.67 -8.97
C ASP A 153 12.51 5.02 -10.34
N VAL A 154 12.11 3.75 -10.51
CA VAL A 154 12.25 3.01 -11.78
C VAL A 154 11.09 3.20 -12.75
N CYS A 155 10.04 3.92 -12.35
CA CYS A 155 8.85 4.12 -13.16
C CYS A 155 9.11 5.25 -14.18
N PRO A 156 9.17 4.95 -15.50
CA PRO A 156 9.53 5.94 -16.52
C PRO A 156 8.48 7.05 -16.68
N VAL A 157 7.28 6.87 -16.11
CA VAL A 157 6.13 7.77 -16.22
C VAL A 157 5.67 8.29 -14.86
N ILE A 158 6.51 8.20 -13.83
CA ILE A 158 6.15 8.65 -12.46
C ILE A 158 5.71 10.12 -12.41
N LYS A 159 6.30 10.97 -13.25
CA LYS A 159 5.94 12.40 -13.37
C LYS A 159 4.49 12.63 -13.79
N HIS A 160 3.85 11.64 -14.42
CA HIS A 160 2.43 11.67 -14.77
C HIS A 160 1.53 11.14 -13.63
N GLY A 161 2.09 10.92 -12.43
CA GLY A 161 1.35 10.44 -11.27
C GLY A 161 0.85 9.01 -11.42
N VAL A 162 1.55 8.17 -12.19
CA VAL A 162 1.10 6.80 -12.49
C VAL A 162 1.13 5.91 -11.26
N ILE A 163 2.11 6.06 -10.38
CA ILE A 163 2.14 5.41 -9.06
C ILE A 163 1.85 6.50 -8.03
N LYS A 164 0.79 6.33 -7.24
CA LYS A 164 0.46 7.18 -6.10
C LYS A 164 0.38 6.33 -4.84
N MET A 165 0.79 6.88 -3.71
CA MET A 165 0.57 6.22 -2.43
C MET A 165 -0.82 6.59 -1.92
N LYS A 166 -1.59 5.59 -1.50
CA LYS A 166 -2.90 5.76 -0.89
C LYS A 166 -2.91 5.10 0.48
N ILE A 167 -3.86 5.52 1.29
CA ILE A 167 -4.13 4.96 2.61
C ILE A 167 -5.42 4.14 2.50
N ASP A 168 -5.41 2.91 3.01
CA ASP A 168 -6.61 2.09 3.06
C ASP A 168 -7.51 2.45 4.26
N LYS A 169 -8.62 1.71 4.43
CA LYS A 169 -9.55 1.95 5.53
C LYS A 169 -8.92 1.67 6.90
N GLN A 170 -7.94 0.79 6.96
CA GLN A 170 -7.21 0.39 8.15
C GLN A 170 -6.08 1.37 8.49
N GLY A 171 -5.72 2.26 7.57
CA GLY A 171 -4.65 3.25 7.74
C GLY A 171 -3.30 2.81 7.19
N ALA A 172 -3.23 1.70 6.45
CA ALA A 172 -2.02 1.19 5.85
C ALA A 172 -1.72 1.91 4.52
N PHE A 173 -0.45 2.21 4.27
CA PHE A 173 -0.03 2.71 2.97
C PHE A 173 0.06 1.59 1.94
N TYR A 174 -0.43 1.88 0.74
CA TYR A 174 -0.30 0.99 -0.40
C TYR A 174 -0.09 1.78 -1.71
N PRO A 175 0.68 1.22 -2.66
CA PRO A 175 0.85 1.81 -3.98
C PRO A 175 -0.41 1.60 -4.84
N ALA A 176 -1.08 2.68 -5.24
CA ALA A 176 -2.12 2.67 -6.26
C ALA A 176 -1.50 3.00 -7.62
N ILE A 177 -1.71 2.14 -8.63
CA ILE A 177 -1.11 2.30 -9.95
C ILE A 177 -2.20 2.53 -11.00
N HIS A 178 -2.12 3.66 -11.71
CA HIS A 178 -3.08 4.07 -12.74
C HIS A 178 -2.81 3.37 -14.08
N LEU A 179 -3.77 2.54 -14.52
CA LEU A 179 -3.63 1.67 -15.70
C LEU A 179 -3.39 2.43 -17.01
N THR A 180 -4.17 3.48 -17.23
CA THR A 180 -4.26 4.21 -18.50
C THR A 180 -2.97 4.96 -18.86
N GLY A 181 -2.07 5.21 -17.90
CA GLY A 181 -0.77 5.85 -18.13
C GLY A 181 0.44 4.91 -17.96
N CYS A 182 0.22 3.64 -17.63
CA CYS A 182 1.30 2.73 -17.29
C CYS A 182 1.83 1.98 -18.52
N PRO A 183 3.15 2.00 -18.78
CA PRO A 183 3.76 1.29 -19.91
C PRO A 183 3.87 -0.22 -19.67
N ARG A 184 3.43 -0.73 -18.51
CA ARG A 184 3.46 -2.16 -18.14
C ARG A 184 4.85 -2.81 -18.28
N SER A 185 5.91 -2.04 -18.03
CA SER A 185 7.31 -2.50 -18.16
C SER A 185 7.75 -3.52 -17.09
N GLY A 186 6.94 -3.73 -16.05
CA GLY A 186 7.20 -4.67 -14.97
C GLY A 186 8.34 -4.33 -14.02
N LYS A 187 9.04 -3.22 -14.23
CA LYS A 187 10.18 -2.80 -13.41
C LYS A 187 9.82 -2.62 -11.93
N CYS A 188 8.62 -2.11 -11.63
CA CYS A 188 8.18 -1.84 -10.26
C CYS A 188 8.08 -3.09 -9.37
N PHE A 189 7.51 -4.20 -9.87
CA PHE A 189 7.45 -5.45 -9.11
C PHE A 189 8.79 -6.21 -9.12
N ALA A 190 9.66 -5.98 -10.11
CA ALA A 190 11.01 -6.54 -10.12
C ALA A 190 11.89 -5.94 -9.00
N VAL A 191 11.69 -4.65 -8.66
CA VAL A 191 12.46 -3.98 -7.59
C VAL A 191 11.76 -3.96 -6.22
N CYS A 192 10.47 -4.29 -6.17
CA CYS A 192 9.70 -4.34 -4.92
C CYS A 192 10.03 -5.59 -4.10
N ARG A 193 11.14 -5.52 -3.33
CA ARG A 193 11.59 -6.64 -2.50
C ARG A 193 10.62 -7.04 -1.40
N VAL A 194 9.81 -6.09 -0.91
CA VAL A 194 8.84 -6.31 0.17
C VAL A 194 7.55 -6.97 -0.32
N GLY A 195 7.38 -7.18 -1.63
CA GLY A 195 6.22 -7.88 -2.17
C GLY A 195 4.91 -7.08 -2.14
N ALA A 196 4.96 -5.76 -1.86
CA ALA A 196 3.78 -4.89 -1.91
C ALA A 196 3.24 -4.68 -3.34
N ILE A 197 4.05 -4.94 -4.36
CA ILE A 197 3.69 -4.89 -5.78
C ILE A 197 4.13 -6.23 -6.38
N LEU A 198 3.18 -7.09 -6.75
CA LEU A 198 3.45 -8.41 -7.30
C LEU A 198 3.08 -8.50 -8.78
N SER A 199 3.79 -9.34 -9.53
CA SER A 199 3.26 -9.82 -10.80
C SER A 199 2.07 -10.75 -10.55
N VAL A 200 1.22 -10.90 -11.55
CA VAL A 200 0.06 -11.80 -11.57
C VAL A 200 0.44 -13.22 -11.21
N SER A 201 1.48 -13.75 -11.86
CA SER A 201 1.93 -15.11 -11.67
C SER A 201 2.36 -15.37 -10.22
N LYS A 202 3.04 -14.39 -9.62
CA LYS A 202 3.41 -14.44 -8.20
C LYS A 202 2.19 -14.33 -7.28
N ALA A 203 1.21 -13.49 -7.62
CA ALA A 203 -0.03 -13.35 -6.86
C ALA A 203 -0.90 -14.62 -6.94
N ALA A 204 -0.86 -15.34 -8.06
CA ALA A 204 -1.57 -16.60 -8.29
C ALA A 204 -0.89 -17.84 -7.64
N GLY A 205 0.19 -17.64 -6.88
CA GLY A 205 0.83 -18.72 -6.11
C GLY A 205 1.71 -19.66 -6.92
N GLU A 206 2.25 -19.21 -8.06
CA GLU A 206 3.19 -20.01 -8.85
C GLU A 206 4.42 -20.35 -8.01
N LYS A 207 4.67 -21.65 -7.81
CA LYS A 207 5.88 -22.18 -7.16
C LYS A 207 7.07 -21.75 -8.00
N ILE A 208 7.76 -20.69 -7.59
CA ILE A 208 9.02 -20.28 -8.20
C ILE A 208 10.01 -21.45 -8.03
N SER A 209 10.22 -22.20 -9.12
CA SER A 209 11.34 -23.12 -9.25
C SER A 209 12.61 -22.29 -9.19
N THR A 210 13.28 -22.32 -8.05
CA THR A 210 14.62 -21.74 -7.89
C THR A 210 15.61 -22.64 -8.61
N ARG A 211 15.73 -22.51 -9.93
CA ARG A 211 17.02 -22.76 -10.58
C ARG A 211 17.70 -21.42 -10.81
N PRO A 212 18.89 -21.18 -10.26
CA PRO A 212 19.71 -20.07 -10.72
C PRO A 212 20.03 -20.32 -12.20
N ALA A 213 19.89 -19.29 -13.02
CA ALA A 213 20.47 -19.29 -14.35
C ALA A 213 21.99 -19.22 -14.17
N GLU A 214 22.69 -20.28 -14.60
CA GLU A 214 24.09 -20.24 -14.99
C GLU A 214 24.24 -19.61 -16.37
#